data_AF-A0A1C5TD27-F1
#
_entry.id   AF-A0A1C5TD27-F1
#
_cell.length_a   1.000
_cell.length_b   1.000
_cell.length_c   1.000
_cell.angle_alpha   90.00
_cell.angle_beta   90.00
_cell.angle_gamma   90.00
#
_symmetry.space_group_name_H-M   'P 1'
#
loop_
_entity.id
_entity.type
_entity.pdbx_description
1 polymer ?
#
loop_
_entity_poly.entity_id
_entity_poly.type
_entity_poly.pdbx_seq_one_letter_code
_entity_poly.pdbx_strand_id
1 'polypeptide(L)'
;MKKIKKARSMAAVLAVMALTAGSTMAADLTSKGSASIGDYPLADVSVTATGEDVAASLDGQTLKNVIIDGYATSEGLSNVAIQANTALNGMTENAKNIGDLQTQVEKNTIDIGGLQSTVADHQTQINNAAGMADAAYNGMTQNTQDINNLDNQINGKDGIVDELGDVEAKADGALKVQGNGVLYNHGTDLTTGINLNTSAIEQEANDREAADGDLQSQIDTNKTNIGNLDNQINGKDGIVDELGDVEAKADGALKVQGNGVLYNHGTDLTTGINLNTSAIEQEVKDRETADQQLQQGINTNTAAINSVKTTVGSGVLTSGAADLTTGINQNYAQIQQNYAQIQQNTNAINSLDSRIDDLGGEIDQVGAVSAALAGLHPLDYDGTGSKFQLSAAMGSYDSSQAAAIGAFYHFNRDVMISLGGATSFDGDHKTAGNLGVTFRIGEGASGKAVSDDVMARLEAMDQKIAALEQENKDLKNVLGAIDTSLSKEFPDVPANHWAYEAVTKLAGNDVVAGYPDGEFHGDRTMTRYEMAEIIYKAMNRGVQVDQKLVNEFKPEMEQVAASQNA
;
A
#
# COMPACT_ATOMS: atom_id res chain seq x y z
N MET A 1 -9.31 -1.05 -5.77
CA MET A 1 -7.95 -0.55 -6.10
C MET A 1 -7.89 -0.20 -7.59
N LYS A 2 -8.08 1.08 -7.96
CA LYS A 2 -7.91 1.56 -9.35
C LYS A 2 -6.42 1.42 -9.72
N LYS A 3 -6.11 0.74 -10.83
CA LYS A 3 -4.74 0.36 -11.23
C LYS A 3 -3.90 1.62 -11.58
N ILE A 4 -2.94 1.99 -10.73
CA ILE A 4 -1.90 2.98 -11.05
C ILE A 4 -0.91 2.34 -12.02
N LYS A 5 -1.14 2.48 -13.33
CA LYS A 5 -0.32 1.82 -14.36
C LYS A 5 1.08 2.47 -14.55
N LYS A 6 1.26 3.76 -14.25
CA LYS A 6 2.53 4.48 -14.49
C LYS A 6 3.60 4.34 -13.40
N ALA A 7 3.22 4.18 -12.12
CA ALA A 7 4.19 4.07 -11.01
C ALA A 7 5.10 2.82 -11.12
N ARG A 8 4.58 1.71 -11.67
CA ARG A 8 5.37 0.50 -11.95
C ARG A 8 6.45 0.71 -13.02
N SER A 9 6.22 1.61 -13.99
CA SER A 9 7.22 1.95 -15.00
C SER A 9 8.37 2.78 -14.41
N MET A 10 8.09 3.65 -13.43
CA MET A 10 9.11 4.45 -12.75
C MET A 10 10.00 3.61 -11.83
N ALA A 11 9.42 2.62 -11.13
CA ALA A 11 10.19 1.65 -10.35
C ALA A 11 11.12 0.81 -11.24
N ALA A 12 10.67 0.46 -12.45
CA ALA A 12 11.52 -0.21 -13.45
C ALA A 12 12.66 0.70 -13.96
N VAL A 13 12.39 2.00 -14.17
CA VAL A 13 13.44 2.98 -14.52
C VAL A 13 14.47 3.14 -13.40
N LEU A 14 14.03 3.15 -12.13
CA LEU A 14 14.91 3.24 -10.97
C LEU A 14 15.82 2.00 -10.84
N ALA A 15 15.25 0.81 -11.09
CA ALA A 15 16.01 -0.45 -11.11
C ALA A 15 17.05 -0.47 -12.24
N VAL A 16 16.72 0.06 -13.42
CA VAL A 16 17.68 0.20 -14.53
C VAL A 16 18.78 1.22 -14.21
N MET A 17 18.45 2.37 -13.59
CA MET A 17 19.45 3.35 -13.16
C MET A 17 20.42 2.75 -12.12
N ALA A 18 19.91 1.99 -11.15
CA ALA A 18 20.71 1.26 -10.17
C ALA A 18 21.68 0.25 -10.81
N LEU A 19 21.22 -0.49 -11.84
CA LEU A 19 22.05 -1.44 -12.58
C LEU A 19 23.13 -0.78 -13.45
N THR A 20 22.88 0.44 -13.97
CA THR A 20 23.85 1.17 -14.80
C THR A 20 24.89 1.96 -14.00
N ALA A 21 24.61 2.27 -12.73
CA ALA A 21 25.54 2.91 -11.82
C ALA A 21 26.51 1.85 -11.26
N GLY A 22 27.54 1.52 -12.04
CA GLY A 22 28.58 0.57 -11.63
C GLY A 22 29.11 0.85 -10.22
N SER A 23 29.21 -0.22 -9.44
CA SER A 23 29.73 -0.33 -8.07
C SER A 23 30.62 0.84 -7.62
N THR A 24 30.09 1.75 -6.79
CA THR A 24 30.83 2.44 -5.70
C THR A 24 30.05 3.55 -4.96
N MET A 25 28.80 3.89 -5.31
CA MET A 25 28.11 5.01 -4.64
C MET A 25 26.77 4.58 -4.05
N ALA A 26 26.71 4.46 -2.73
CA ALA A 26 25.49 4.29 -1.94
C ALA A 26 24.73 5.62 -1.83
N ALA A 27 24.26 6.16 -2.96
CA ALA A 27 23.47 7.38 -3.00
C ALA A 27 21.99 7.05 -3.24
N ASP A 28 21.10 7.74 -2.53
CA ASP A 28 19.65 7.63 -2.75
C ASP A 28 19.31 7.98 -4.20
N LEU A 29 18.56 7.10 -4.88
CA LEU A 29 18.08 7.32 -6.24
C LEU A 29 16.60 7.71 -6.20
N THR A 30 16.28 8.87 -6.78
CA THR A 30 14.91 9.38 -6.88
C THR A 30 14.50 9.56 -8.33
N SER A 31 13.38 8.95 -8.73
CA SER A 31 12.73 9.15 -10.03
C SER A 31 11.43 9.93 -9.82
N LYS A 32 11.28 11.04 -10.57
CA LYS A 32 10.06 11.88 -10.56
C LYS A 32 9.28 11.70 -11.86
N GLY A 33 7.97 11.65 -11.77
CA GLY A 33 7.11 11.43 -12.93
C GLY A 33 5.63 11.61 -12.64
N SER A 34 4.82 11.60 -13.69
CA SER A 34 3.37 11.80 -13.61
C SER A 34 2.63 10.45 -13.51
N ALA A 35 1.72 10.28 -12.55
CA ALA A 35 0.84 9.11 -12.47
C ALA A 35 -0.64 9.53 -12.44
N SER A 36 -1.58 8.59 -12.64
CA SER A 36 -3.02 8.86 -12.53
C SER A 36 -3.78 7.68 -11.90
N ILE A 37 -4.91 7.98 -11.25
CA ILE A 37 -5.87 7.00 -10.73
C ILE A 37 -7.18 7.17 -11.50
N GLY A 38 -7.36 6.38 -12.57
CA GLY A 38 -8.39 6.66 -13.58
C GLY A 38 -7.98 7.89 -14.41
N ASP A 39 -8.91 8.81 -14.64
CA ASP A 39 -8.65 10.06 -15.40
C ASP A 39 -8.03 11.18 -14.54
N TYR A 40 -7.78 10.93 -13.25
CA TYR A 40 -7.27 11.95 -12.32
C TYR A 40 -5.75 11.89 -12.19
N PRO A 41 -5.01 12.93 -12.63
CA PRO A 41 -3.56 12.99 -12.48
C PRO A 41 -3.15 13.23 -11.01
N LEU A 42 -2.04 12.61 -10.62
CA LEU A 42 -1.31 12.80 -9.36
C LEU A 42 -0.08 13.68 -9.65
N ALA A 43 0.17 14.71 -8.83
CA ALA A 43 1.38 15.54 -8.94
C ALA A 43 2.44 15.10 -7.94
N ASP A 44 3.69 15.43 -8.26
CA ASP A 44 4.87 15.14 -7.44
C ASP A 44 4.97 13.68 -6.98
N VAL A 45 4.64 12.74 -7.88
CA VAL A 45 4.89 11.33 -7.62
C VAL A 45 6.39 11.08 -7.76
N SER A 46 7.04 10.92 -6.61
CA SER A 46 8.45 10.52 -6.52
C SER A 46 8.55 9.09 -6.02
N VAL A 47 9.37 8.33 -6.71
CA VAL A 47 9.77 6.99 -6.31
C VAL A 47 11.22 7.09 -5.87
N THR A 48 11.47 6.95 -4.58
CA THR A 48 12.81 7.02 -3.99
C THR A 48 13.22 5.66 -3.46
N ALA A 49 14.41 5.20 -3.83
CA ALA A 49 15.08 4.07 -3.21
C ALA A 49 16.29 4.59 -2.44
N THR A 50 16.40 4.17 -1.18
CA THR A 50 17.52 4.56 -0.32
C THR A 50 18.81 3.86 -0.75
N GLY A 51 19.97 4.46 -0.49
CA GLY A 51 21.28 3.92 -0.89
C GLY A 51 21.55 2.51 -0.38
N GLU A 52 20.90 2.12 0.73
CA GLU A 52 20.97 0.78 1.32
C GLU A 52 20.16 -0.26 0.51
N ASP A 53 18.97 0.11 0.01
CA ASP A 53 18.15 -0.74 -0.88
C ASP A 53 18.73 -0.84 -2.29
N VAL A 54 19.34 0.24 -2.81
CA VAL A 54 20.01 0.25 -4.11
C VAL A 54 21.20 -0.72 -4.09
N ALA A 55 21.98 -0.74 -3.01
CA ALA A 55 23.08 -1.69 -2.83
C ALA A 55 22.59 -3.16 -2.78
N ALA A 56 21.46 -3.42 -2.11
CA ALA A 56 20.84 -4.74 -2.07
C ALA A 56 20.29 -5.20 -3.44
N SER A 57 19.92 -4.26 -4.33
CA SER A 57 19.42 -4.57 -5.68
C SER A 57 20.51 -4.99 -6.67
N LEU A 58 21.78 -4.60 -6.47
CA LEU A 58 22.90 -5.06 -7.33
C LEU A 58 23.25 -6.53 -7.10
N ASP A 59 22.95 -7.08 -5.91
CA ASP A 59 23.13 -8.51 -5.57
C ASP A 59 21.92 -9.39 -5.98
N GLY A 60 21.03 -8.88 -6.82
CA GLY A 60 19.92 -9.65 -7.39
C GLY A 60 18.69 -9.81 -6.48
N GLN A 61 18.59 -9.04 -5.38
CA GLN A 61 17.38 -8.98 -4.56
C GLN A 61 16.40 -7.90 -5.05
N THR A 62 15.10 -8.17 -4.96
CA THR A 62 14.03 -7.22 -5.28
C THR A 62 14.03 -6.07 -4.26
N LEU A 63 14.04 -4.81 -4.72
CA LEU A 63 13.97 -3.59 -3.88
C LEU A 63 12.82 -3.71 -2.86
N LYS A 64 13.14 -3.74 -1.55
CA LYS A 64 12.17 -4.07 -0.49
C LYS A 64 11.38 -2.86 0.01
N ASN A 65 11.98 -1.67 0.05
CA ASN A 65 11.31 -0.44 0.47
C ASN A 65 11.32 0.63 -0.64
N VAL A 66 10.35 0.53 -1.55
CA VAL A 66 10.07 1.60 -2.51
C VAL A 66 9.02 2.52 -1.89
N ILE A 67 9.44 3.69 -1.40
CA ILE A 67 8.50 4.72 -0.92
C ILE A 67 7.94 5.43 -2.15
N ILE A 68 6.63 5.28 -2.36
CA ILE A 68 5.87 6.01 -3.37
C ILE A 68 5.11 7.11 -2.63
N ASP A 69 5.72 8.28 -2.52
CA ASP A 69 5.04 9.48 -2.04
C ASP A 69 4.35 10.15 -3.23
N GLY A 70 3.04 10.27 -3.12
CA GLY A 70 2.19 10.88 -4.14
C GLY A 70 0.87 11.30 -3.51
N TYR A 71 0.69 12.61 -3.37
CA TYR A 71 -0.54 13.19 -2.88
C TYR A 71 -1.49 13.39 -4.06
N ALA A 72 -2.78 13.08 -3.88
CA ALA A 72 -3.77 13.53 -4.86
C ALA A 72 -3.67 15.07 -4.94
N THR A 73 -3.52 15.61 -6.14
CA THR A 73 -3.40 17.05 -6.30
C THR A 73 -4.61 17.73 -5.67
N SER A 74 -4.42 18.95 -5.14
CA SER A 74 -5.55 19.76 -4.66
C SER A 74 -6.66 19.81 -5.73
N GLU A 75 -6.28 19.84 -7.00
CA GLU A 75 -7.15 19.81 -8.17
C GLU A 75 -7.87 18.46 -8.37
N GLY A 76 -7.21 17.33 -8.16
CA GLY A 76 -7.80 15.99 -8.27
C GLY A 76 -8.79 15.69 -7.14
N LEU A 77 -8.46 16.07 -5.89
CA LEU A 77 -9.40 16.02 -4.76
C LEU A 77 -10.56 16.99 -4.95
N SER A 78 -10.28 18.19 -5.46
CA SER A 78 -11.31 19.18 -5.80
C SER A 78 -12.25 18.65 -6.89
N ASN A 79 -11.76 18.00 -7.94
CA ASN A 79 -12.60 17.45 -9.00
C ASN A 79 -13.48 16.29 -8.54
N VAL A 80 -12.98 15.41 -7.66
CA VAL A 80 -13.80 14.36 -7.03
C VAL A 80 -14.86 14.97 -6.11
N ALA A 81 -14.49 15.98 -5.32
CA ALA A 81 -15.44 16.70 -4.47
C ALA A 81 -16.49 17.45 -5.30
N ILE A 82 -16.10 18.08 -6.40
CA ILE A 82 -16.99 18.77 -7.35
C ILE A 82 -17.97 17.76 -7.96
N GLN A 83 -17.49 16.62 -8.48
CA GLN A 83 -18.39 15.60 -9.03
C GLN A 83 -19.34 15.00 -8.00
N ALA A 84 -18.87 14.76 -6.78
CA ALA A 84 -19.72 14.32 -5.69
C ALA A 84 -20.78 15.38 -5.33
N ASN A 85 -20.41 16.65 -5.30
CA ASN A 85 -21.35 17.75 -5.07
C ASN A 85 -22.34 17.92 -6.23
N THR A 86 -21.90 17.78 -7.48
CA THR A 86 -22.78 17.82 -8.66
C THR A 86 -23.78 16.67 -8.63
N ALA A 87 -23.35 15.45 -8.26
CA ALA A 87 -24.24 14.32 -8.08
C ALA A 87 -25.24 14.55 -6.93
N LEU A 88 -24.78 15.10 -5.80
CA LEU A 88 -25.63 15.43 -4.66
C LEU A 88 -26.66 16.52 -5.00
N ASN A 89 -26.25 17.54 -5.75
CA ASN A 89 -27.15 18.58 -6.24
C ASN A 89 -28.20 18.02 -7.22
N GLY A 90 -27.79 17.12 -8.12
CA GLY A 90 -28.73 16.42 -9.01
C GLY A 90 -29.72 15.53 -8.25
N MET A 91 -29.28 14.86 -7.19
CA MET A 91 -30.16 14.09 -6.31
C MET A 91 -31.14 14.98 -5.54
N THR A 92 -30.69 16.17 -5.13
CA THR A 92 -31.52 17.17 -4.44
C THR A 92 -32.59 17.74 -5.37
N GLU A 93 -32.23 18.05 -6.62
CA GLU A 93 -33.18 18.54 -7.62
C GLU A 93 -34.19 17.44 -8.01
N ASN A 94 -33.74 16.19 -8.13
CA ASN A 94 -34.64 15.06 -8.34
C ASN A 94 -35.62 14.88 -7.18
N ALA A 95 -35.17 15.06 -5.93
CA ALA A 95 -36.06 14.99 -4.77
C ALA A 95 -37.13 16.10 -4.81
N LYS A 96 -36.75 17.31 -5.24
CA LYS A 96 -37.69 18.42 -5.44
C LYS A 96 -38.70 18.12 -6.57
N ASN A 97 -38.23 17.65 -7.72
CA ASN A 97 -39.08 17.28 -8.85
C ASN A 97 -40.07 16.15 -8.48
N ILE A 98 -39.65 15.19 -7.65
CA ILE A 98 -40.53 14.15 -7.11
C ILE A 98 -41.61 14.78 -6.21
N GLY A 99 -41.25 15.74 -5.36
CA GLY A 99 -42.20 16.50 -4.55
C GLY A 99 -43.22 17.25 -5.39
N ASP A 100 -42.78 17.98 -6.41
CA ASP A 100 -43.67 18.72 -7.32
C ASP A 100 -44.63 17.78 -8.09
N LEU A 101 -44.12 16.61 -8.52
CA LEU A 101 -44.95 15.56 -9.14
C LEU A 101 -45.98 14.99 -8.15
N GLN A 102 -45.62 14.78 -6.88
CA GLN A 102 -46.57 14.33 -5.86
C GLN A 102 -47.69 15.36 -5.65
N THR A 103 -47.35 16.64 -5.55
CA THR A 103 -48.34 17.73 -5.45
C THR A 103 -49.23 17.80 -6.70
N GLN A 104 -48.68 17.64 -7.90
CA GLN A 104 -49.47 17.62 -9.12
C GLN A 104 -50.40 16.40 -9.20
N VAL A 105 -49.96 15.23 -8.73
CA VAL A 105 -50.79 14.02 -8.64
C VAL A 105 -51.93 14.21 -7.64
N GLU A 106 -51.69 14.84 -6.49
CA GLU A 106 -52.74 15.17 -5.53
C GLU A 106 -53.77 16.13 -6.15
N LYS A 107 -53.32 17.18 -6.83
CA LYS A 107 -54.22 18.12 -7.53
C LYS A 107 -55.04 17.42 -8.60
N ASN A 108 -54.42 16.60 -9.43
CA ASN A 108 -55.12 15.83 -10.46
C ASN A 108 -56.13 14.86 -9.84
N THR A 109 -55.81 14.27 -8.68
CA THR A 109 -56.73 13.37 -7.96
C THR A 109 -57.97 14.13 -7.47
N ILE A 110 -57.80 15.36 -6.97
CA ILE A 110 -58.89 16.25 -6.57
C ILE A 110 -59.74 16.65 -7.79
N ASP A 111 -59.09 17.08 -8.88
CA ASP A 111 -59.77 17.49 -10.12
C ASP A 111 -60.59 16.33 -10.72
N ILE A 112 -60.05 15.11 -10.72
CA ILE A 112 -60.77 13.89 -11.12
C ILE A 112 -61.98 13.65 -10.23
N GLY A 113 -61.86 13.81 -8.92
CA GLY A 113 -62.99 13.71 -8.00
C GLY A 113 -64.09 14.75 -8.28
N GLY A 114 -63.69 15.99 -8.58
CA GLY A 114 -64.60 17.05 -9.01
C GLY A 114 -65.33 16.71 -10.32
N LEU A 115 -64.60 16.26 -11.34
CA LEU A 115 -65.17 15.82 -12.61
C LEU A 115 -66.13 14.64 -12.45
N GLN A 116 -65.80 13.66 -11.60
CA GLN A 116 -66.70 12.54 -11.29
C GLN A 116 -68.02 13.02 -10.66
N SER A 117 -67.96 14.01 -9.76
CA SER A 117 -69.16 14.63 -9.18
C SER A 117 -69.99 15.35 -10.24
N THR A 118 -69.36 16.14 -11.13
CA THR A 118 -70.05 16.83 -12.22
C THR A 118 -70.70 15.84 -13.20
N VAL A 119 -70.02 14.73 -13.52
CA VAL A 119 -70.58 13.67 -14.37
C VAL A 119 -71.80 13.02 -13.72
N ALA A 120 -71.77 12.79 -12.41
CA ALA A 120 -72.91 12.24 -11.67
C ALA A 120 -74.13 13.20 -11.67
N ASP A 121 -73.89 14.51 -11.49
CA ASP A 121 -74.93 15.53 -11.57
C ASP A 121 -75.54 15.62 -12.97
N HIS A 122 -74.71 15.64 -14.02
CA HIS A 122 -75.19 15.62 -15.40
C HIS A 122 -76.00 14.35 -15.71
N GLN A 123 -75.58 13.18 -15.23
CA GLN A 123 -76.34 11.94 -15.40
C GLN A 123 -77.73 12.04 -14.74
N THR A 124 -77.81 12.68 -13.58
CA THR A 124 -79.08 12.93 -12.88
C THR A 124 -79.97 13.89 -13.67
N GLN A 125 -79.41 14.98 -14.20
CA GLN A 125 -80.15 15.93 -15.04
C GLN A 125 -80.65 15.29 -16.35
N ILE A 126 -79.83 14.45 -16.99
CA ILE A 126 -80.22 13.68 -18.18
C ILE A 126 -81.40 12.75 -17.86
N ASN A 127 -81.35 12.03 -16.74
CA ASN A 127 -82.44 11.15 -16.32
C ASN A 127 -83.76 11.92 -16.07
N ASN A 128 -83.67 13.10 -15.44
CA ASN A 128 -84.83 13.97 -15.22
C ASN A 128 -85.40 14.50 -16.55
N ALA A 129 -84.54 14.94 -17.46
CA ALA A 129 -84.96 15.42 -18.78
C ALA A 129 -85.62 14.30 -19.61
N ALA A 130 -85.08 13.08 -19.57
CA ALA A 130 -85.70 11.91 -20.19
C ALA A 130 -87.09 11.62 -19.62
N GLY A 131 -87.27 11.70 -18.30
CA GLY A 131 -88.58 11.54 -17.66
C GLY A 131 -89.60 12.63 -18.06
N MET A 132 -89.16 13.88 -18.23
CA MET A 132 -90.01 14.96 -18.72
C MET A 132 -90.41 14.77 -20.19
N ALA A 133 -89.49 14.26 -21.02
CA ALA A 133 -89.77 13.95 -22.42
C ALA A 133 -90.81 12.84 -22.58
N ASP A 134 -90.69 11.75 -21.79
CA ASP A 134 -91.69 10.67 -21.76
C ASP A 134 -93.07 11.17 -21.30
N ALA A 135 -93.11 12.03 -20.28
CA ALA A 135 -94.35 12.63 -19.82
C ALA A 135 -95.01 13.51 -20.90
N ALA A 136 -94.23 14.31 -21.61
CA ALA A 136 -94.72 15.12 -22.73
C ALA A 136 -95.22 14.26 -23.90
N TYR A 137 -94.49 13.19 -24.25
CA TYR A 137 -94.89 12.24 -25.29
C TYR A 137 -96.22 11.54 -24.96
N ASN A 138 -96.39 11.09 -23.72
CA ASN A 138 -97.63 10.49 -23.25
C ASN A 138 -98.80 11.50 -23.26
N GLY A 139 -98.55 12.76 -22.86
CA GLY A 139 -99.56 13.83 -22.91
C GLY A 139 -100.02 14.18 -24.33
N MET A 140 -99.09 14.25 -25.29
CA MET A 140 -99.44 14.47 -26.70
C MET A 140 -100.22 13.30 -27.30
N THR A 141 -99.88 12.07 -26.90
CA THR A 141 -100.62 10.86 -27.28
C THR A 141 -102.06 10.92 -26.77
N GLN A 142 -102.27 11.35 -25.52
CA GLN A 142 -103.60 11.55 -24.94
C GLN A 142 -104.38 12.65 -25.67
N ASN A 143 -103.78 13.81 -25.93
CA ASN A 143 -104.43 14.88 -26.68
C ASN A 143 -104.85 14.43 -28.08
N THR A 144 -104.05 13.57 -28.73
CA THR A 144 -104.41 12.98 -30.04
C THR A 144 -105.65 12.09 -29.93
N GLN A 145 -105.78 11.32 -28.86
CA GLN A 145 -106.99 10.53 -28.58
C GLN A 145 -108.20 11.43 -28.30
N ASP A 146 -108.03 12.50 -27.54
CA ASP A 146 -109.10 13.45 -27.21
C ASP A 146 -109.61 14.20 -28.45
N ILE A 147 -108.71 14.60 -29.35
CA ILE A 147 -109.06 15.20 -30.64
C ILE A 147 -109.85 14.20 -31.49
N ASN A 148 -109.41 12.94 -31.58
CA ASN A 148 -110.17 11.91 -32.31
C ASN A 148 -111.55 11.66 -31.70
N ASN A 149 -111.69 11.75 -30.37
CA ASN A 149 -112.98 11.63 -29.70
C ASN A 149 -113.89 12.84 -29.99
N LEU A 150 -113.34 14.05 -30.04
CA LEU A 150 -114.07 15.27 -30.41
C LEU A 150 -114.50 15.25 -31.88
N ASP A 151 -113.62 14.81 -32.79
CA ASP A 151 -113.92 14.66 -34.21
C ASP A 151 -115.08 13.66 -34.43
N ASN A 152 -115.09 12.55 -33.69
CA ASN A 152 -116.21 11.61 -33.69
C ASN A 152 -117.51 12.21 -33.10
N GLN A 153 -117.43 13.11 -32.11
CA GLN A 153 -118.61 13.81 -31.58
C GLN A 153 -119.16 14.87 -32.53
N ILE A 154 -118.30 15.53 -33.31
CA ILE A 154 -118.69 16.53 -34.31
C ILE A 154 -119.30 15.84 -35.53
N ASN A 155 -118.67 14.77 -36.03
CA ASN A 155 -119.15 13.98 -37.16
C ASN A 155 -120.37 13.11 -36.81
N GLY A 156 -120.69 12.92 -35.53
CA GLY A 156 -121.91 12.25 -35.06
C GLY A 156 -123.11 13.17 -34.84
N LYS A 157 -122.99 14.48 -35.09
CA LYS A 157 -124.03 15.49 -34.84
C LYS A 157 -124.60 16.07 -36.15
N ASP A 158 -125.29 15.22 -36.90
CA ASP A 158 -126.06 15.57 -38.12
C ASP A 158 -127.33 16.42 -37.86
N GLY A 159 -127.39 17.20 -36.78
CA GLY A 159 -128.64 17.72 -36.23
C GLY A 159 -128.70 19.20 -35.84
N ILE A 160 -127.88 20.08 -36.42
CA ILE A 160 -127.93 21.54 -36.14
C ILE A 160 -128.37 22.38 -37.36
N VAL A 161 -128.78 21.74 -38.46
CA VAL A 161 -129.26 22.44 -39.68
C VAL A 161 -130.79 22.39 -39.86
N ASP A 162 -131.55 21.77 -38.94
CA ASP A 162 -133.01 21.57 -39.07
C ASP A 162 -133.90 22.49 -38.20
N GLU A 163 -133.34 23.47 -37.47
CA GLU A 163 -134.13 24.39 -36.60
C GLU A 163 -134.20 25.86 -37.08
N LEU A 164 -133.91 26.13 -38.36
CA LEU A 164 -134.00 27.49 -38.95
C LEU A 164 -134.81 27.57 -40.26
N GLY A 165 -135.54 26.50 -40.63
CA GLY A 165 -136.30 26.40 -41.89
C GLY A 165 -137.81 26.66 -41.83
N ASP A 166 -138.38 26.87 -40.63
CA ASP A 166 -139.84 26.76 -40.41
C ASP A 166 -140.57 28.09 -40.07
N VAL A 167 -140.07 29.23 -40.59
CA VAL A 167 -140.70 30.57 -40.38
C VAL A 167 -141.31 31.18 -41.65
N GLU A 168 -140.97 30.69 -42.84
CA GLU A 168 -141.40 31.30 -44.11
C GLU A 168 -142.45 30.46 -44.88
N ALA A 169 -143.46 29.95 -44.16
CA ALA A 169 -144.56 29.17 -44.76
C ALA A 169 -145.93 29.34 -44.07
N LYS A 170 -146.24 30.51 -43.48
CA LYS A 170 -147.55 30.78 -42.84
C LYS A 170 -148.17 32.16 -43.14
N ALA A 171 -147.92 32.75 -44.30
CA ALA A 171 -148.56 34.03 -44.64
C ALA A 171 -148.93 34.12 -46.13
N ASP A 172 -149.80 33.22 -46.61
CA ASP A 172 -150.48 33.45 -47.90
C ASP A 172 -151.90 32.82 -47.92
N GLY A 173 -152.93 33.65 -47.90
CA GLY A 173 -154.35 33.25 -47.78
C GLY A 173 -155.31 34.43 -47.91
N ALA A 174 -155.62 34.78 -49.16
CA ALA A 174 -156.18 36.04 -49.64
C ALA A 174 -157.65 36.41 -49.29
N LEU A 175 -157.88 37.72 -49.46
CA LEU A 175 -159.13 38.47 -49.51
C LEU A 175 -160.02 38.19 -50.72
N LYS A 176 -161.34 38.35 -50.57
CA LYS A 176 -162.34 38.34 -51.67
C LYS A 176 -163.29 39.54 -51.60
N VAL A 177 -163.74 40.01 -52.76
CA VAL A 177 -164.77 41.05 -52.98
C VAL A 177 -166.14 40.41 -53.18
N GLN A 178 -167.20 40.94 -52.56
CA GLN A 178 -168.58 40.51 -52.84
C GLN A 178 -169.56 41.70 -53.01
N GLY A 179 -170.35 41.63 -54.08
CA GLY A 179 -171.75 42.06 -54.15
C GLY A 179 -172.09 43.56 -54.23
N ASN A 180 -171.36 44.47 -53.57
CA ASN A 180 -171.71 45.90 -53.48
C ASN A 180 -170.61 46.86 -53.96
N GLY A 181 -169.54 46.35 -54.58
CA GLY A 181 -168.45 47.15 -55.11
C GLY A 181 -167.42 47.62 -54.08
N VAL A 182 -167.48 47.15 -52.83
CA VAL A 182 -166.50 47.48 -51.78
C VAL A 182 -165.54 46.31 -51.53
N LEU A 183 -164.24 46.61 -51.45
CA LEU A 183 -163.15 45.67 -51.18
C LEU A 183 -162.93 45.61 -49.66
N TYR A 184 -162.98 44.42 -49.07
CA TYR A 184 -162.88 44.21 -47.62
C TYR A 184 -161.68 43.32 -47.28
N ASN A 185 -160.79 43.75 -46.37
CA ASN A 185 -159.72 42.92 -45.79
C ASN A 185 -160.08 42.48 -44.38
N HIS A 186 -160.18 41.17 -44.14
CA HIS A 186 -160.44 40.61 -42.81
C HIS A 186 -161.60 41.30 -42.04
N GLY A 187 -162.63 41.77 -42.76
CA GLY A 187 -163.81 42.41 -42.17
C GLY A 187 -163.72 43.94 -41.98
N THR A 188 -162.66 44.61 -42.43
CA THR A 188 -162.53 46.07 -42.40
C THR A 188 -162.63 46.71 -43.79
N ASP A 189 -163.35 47.83 -43.85
CA ASP A 189 -163.58 48.65 -45.05
C ASP A 189 -162.30 49.39 -45.46
N LEU A 190 -161.83 49.18 -46.70
CA LEU A 190 -160.60 49.76 -47.25
C LEU A 190 -160.66 51.27 -47.50
N THR A 191 -161.78 51.93 -47.17
CA THR A 191 -161.86 53.40 -47.06
C THR A 191 -161.07 53.92 -45.83
N THR A 192 -160.58 53.03 -44.96
CA THR A 192 -159.61 53.32 -43.88
C THR A 192 -158.23 53.79 -44.38
N GLY A 193 -157.84 53.56 -45.64
CA GLY A 193 -156.43 53.74 -46.03
C GLY A 193 -155.94 55.19 -46.20
N ILE A 194 -156.79 56.08 -46.71
CA ILE A 194 -156.30 57.36 -47.27
C ILE A 194 -156.15 58.45 -46.19
N ASN A 195 -157.08 58.55 -45.24
CA ASN A 195 -157.06 59.62 -44.21
C ASN A 195 -156.13 59.32 -43.02
N LEU A 196 -155.84 58.05 -42.69
CA LEU A 196 -154.83 57.69 -41.68
C LEU A 196 -153.39 57.86 -42.16
N ASN A 197 -153.14 57.73 -43.48
CA ASN A 197 -151.81 57.97 -44.05
C ASN A 197 -151.35 59.44 -43.90
N THR A 198 -152.25 60.42 -43.83
CA THR A 198 -151.86 61.84 -43.73
C THR A 198 -151.28 62.17 -42.35
N SER A 199 -151.86 61.68 -41.25
CA SER A 199 -151.32 61.90 -39.89
C SER A 199 -150.14 60.99 -39.54
N ALA A 200 -150.06 59.79 -40.12
CA ALA A 200 -148.89 58.91 -39.97
C ALA A 200 -147.65 59.47 -40.68
N ILE A 201 -147.81 60.15 -41.82
CA ILE A 201 -146.71 60.84 -42.52
C ILE A 201 -146.19 62.04 -41.71
N GLU A 202 -147.04 62.80 -41.02
CA GLU A 202 -146.59 63.91 -40.16
C GLU A 202 -145.85 63.43 -38.90
N GLN A 203 -146.24 62.29 -38.31
CA GLN A 203 -145.50 61.70 -37.19
C GLN A 203 -144.16 61.09 -37.64
N GLU A 204 -144.13 60.36 -38.75
CA GLU A 204 -142.91 59.82 -39.35
C GLU A 204 -141.94 60.94 -39.77
N ALA A 205 -142.45 62.11 -40.20
CA ALA A 205 -141.62 63.28 -40.49
C ALA A 205 -140.96 63.86 -39.23
N ASN A 206 -141.69 63.95 -38.11
CA ASN A 206 -141.13 64.43 -36.83
C ASN A 206 -140.14 63.41 -36.23
N ASP A 207 -140.42 62.11 -36.33
CA ASP A 207 -139.53 61.05 -35.86
C ASP A 207 -138.24 61.00 -36.71
N ARG A 208 -138.32 61.30 -38.01
CA ARG A 208 -137.16 61.49 -38.89
C ARG A 208 -136.38 62.76 -38.58
N GLU A 209 -137.04 63.86 -38.25
CA GLU A 209 -136.38 65.11 -37.86
C GLU A 209 -135.62 64.95 -36.53
N ALA A 210 -136.17 64.15 -35.60
CA ALA A 210 -135.47 63.74 -34.38
C ALA A 210 -134.28 62.80 -34.65
N ALA A 211 -134.47 61.79 -35.52
CA ALA A 211 -133.40 60.87 -35.91
C ALA A 211 -132.25 61.56 -36.66
N ASP A 212 -132.55 62.54 -37.51
CA ASP A 212 -131.55 63.36 -38.22
C ASP A 212 -130.78 64.25 -37.22
N GLY A 213 -131.44 64.74 -36.17
CA GLY A 213 -130.79 65.45 -35.06
C GLY A 213 -129.79 64.58 -34.30
N ASP A 214 -130.16 63.34 -33.97
CA ASP A 214 -129.25 62.38 -33.32
C ASP A 214 -128.08 61.99 -34.23
N LEU A 215 -128.34 61.78 -35.53
CA LEU A 215 -127.29 61.51 -36.52
C LEU A 215 -126.29 62.68 -36.62
N GLN A 216 -126.78 63.91 -36.64
CA GLN A 216 -125.95 65.11 -36.71
C GLN A 216 -125.08 65.27 -35.45
N SER A 217 -125.64 64.98 -34.27
CA SER A 217 -124.89 64.96 -33.00
C SER A 217 -123.77 63.90 -33.01
N GLN A 218 -124.03 62.73 -33.60
CA GLN A 218 -123.03 61.66 -33.74
C GLN A 218 -121.93 62.03 -34.75
N ILE A 219 -122.29 62.72 -35.84
CA ILE A 219 -121.34 63.27 -36.82
C ILE A 219 -120.43 64.31 -36.16
N ASP A 220 -120.98 65.23 -35.38
CA ASP A 220 -120.20 66.28 -34.71
C ASP A 220 -119.27 65.70 -33.62
N THR A 221 -119.74 64.67 -32.91
CA THR A 221 -118.92 63.89 -31.98
C THR A 221 -117.76 63.21 -32.70
N ASN A 222 -118.02 62.54 -33.82
CA ASN A 222 -116.98 61.88 -34.60
C ASN A 222 -115.99 62.88 -35.20
N LYS A 223 -116.47 64.02 -35.68
CA LYS A 223 -115.62 65.11 -36.20
C LYS A 223 -114.69 65.66 -35.11
N THR A 224 -115.21 65.79 -33.89
CA THR A 224 -114.41 66.19 -32.72
C THR A 224 -113.38 65.11 -32.35
N ASN A 225 -113.76 63.83 -32.34
CA ASN A 225 -112.84 62.72 -32.08
C ASN A 225 -111.73 62.62 -33.13
N ILE A 226 -112.06 62.79 -34.41
CA ILE A 226 -111.09 62.82 -35.51
C ILE A 226 -110.14 64.01 -35.34
N GLY A 227 -110.66 65.20 -35.00
CA GLY A 227 -109.80 66.36 -34.69
C GLY A 227 -108.89 66.12 -33.49
N ASN A 228 -109.37 65.44 -32.45
CA ASN A 228 -108.56 65.07 -31.28
C ASN A 228 -107.49 64.02 -31.63
N LEU A 229 -107.80 63.03 -32.47
CA LEU A 229 -106.83 62.04 -32.97
C LEU A 229 -105.79 62.70 -33.87
N ASP A 230 -106.21 63.59 -34.77
CA ASP A 230 -105.31 64.36 -35.63
C ASP A 230 -104.38 65.25 -34.80
N ASN A 231 -104.89 65.92 -33.76
CA ASN A 231 -104.06 66.66 -32.81
C ASN A 231 -103.17 65.74 -31.94
N GLN A 232 -103.56 64.50 -31.63
CA GLN A 232 -102.68 63.54 -30.94
C GLN A 232 -101.57 63.01 -31.84
N ILE A 233 -101.83 62.89 -33.14
CA ILE A 233 -100.86 62.44 -34.15
C ILE A 233 -99.90 63.58 -34.49
N ASN A 234 -100.43 64.78 -34.75
CA ASN A 234 -99.66 65.95 -35.17
C ASN A 234 -99.04 66.73 -33.99
N GLY A 235 -99.55 66.58 -32.77
CA GLY A 235 -99.02 67.21 -31.56
C GLY A 235 -97.92 66.43 -30.85
N LYS A 236 -97.53 65.26 -31.37
CA LYS A 236 -96.44 64.42 -30.85
C LYS A 236 -95.24 64.46 -31.81
N ASP A 237 -94.45 65.53 -31.74
CA ASP A 237 -93.09 65.56 -32.33
C ASP A 237 -92.21 64.38 -31.84
N GLY A 238 -92.55 63.74 -30.71
CA GLY A 238 -91.80 62.62 -30.14
C GLY A 238 -91.90 61.27 -30.86
N ILE A 239 -92.92 61.02 -31.70
CA ILE A 239 -93.01 59.72 -32.42
C ILE A 239 -91.95 59.64 -33.54
N VAL A 240 -91.61 60.78 -34.14
CA VAL A 240 -90.56 60.85 -35.17
C VAL A 240 -89.17 60.73 -34.54
N ASP A 241 -88.95 61.32 -33.36
CA ASP A 241 -87.69 61.18 -32.60
C ASP A 241 -87.49 59.75 -32.05
N GLU A 242 -88.53 59.09 -31.53
CA GLU A 242 -88.43 57.68 -31.08
C GLU A 242 -88.14 56.72 -32.25
N LEU A 243 -88.64 57.00 -33.45
CA LEU A 243 -88.28 56.23 -34.66
C LEU A 243 -86.83 56.50 -35.10
N GLY A 244 -86.35 57.74 -35.01
CA GLY A 244 -84.95 58.08 -35.26
C GLY A 244 -83.98 57.40 -34.29
N ASP A 245 -84.32 57.33 -33.00
CA ASP A 245 -83.53 56.64 -31.97
C ASP A 245 -83.54 55.11 -32.15
N VAL A 246 -84.62 54.53 -32.69
CA VAL A 246 -84.68 53.10 -33.05
C VAL A 246 -83.76 52.82 -34.24
N GLU A 247 -83.69 53.70 -35.23
CA GLU A 247 -82.79 53.58 -36.37
C GLU A 247 -81.31 53.75 -35.95
N ALA A 248 -81.00 54.68 -35.03
CA ALA A 248 -79.68 54.83 -34.43
C ALA A 248 -79.25 53.63 -33.55
N LYS A 249 -80.18 53.03 -32.80
CA LYS A 249 -79.92 51.80 -32.01
C LYS A 249 -79.78 50.55 -32.90
N ALA A 250 -80.53 50.46 -33.98
CA ALA A 250 -80.34 49.43 -35.01
C ALA A 250 -78.99 49.62 -35.72
N ASP A 251 -78.55 50.87 -35.87
CA ASP A 251 -77.27 51.19 -36.48
C ASP A 251 -76.04 50.83 -35.62
N GLY A 252 -76.22 50.71 -34.31
CA GLY A 252 -75.22 50.19 -33.37
C GLY A 252 -75.19 48.66 -33.23
N ALA A 253 -76.17 47.95 -33.81
CA ALA A 253 -76.24 46.48 -33.79
C ALA A 253 -75.32 45.85 -34.86
N LEU A 254 -75.14 44.52 -34.78
CA LEU A 254 -74.29 43.73 -35.67
C LEU A 254 -74.53 44.07 -37.16
N LYS A 255 -73.50 44.53 -37.86
CA LYS A 255 -73.58 44.95 -39.27
C LYS A 255 -72.54 44.26 -40.14
N VAL A 256 -72.96 43.82 -41.32
CA VAL A 256 -72.05 43.39 -42.39
C VAL A 256 -71.93 44.53 -43.40
N GLN A 257 -70.74 45.09 -43.57
CA GLN A 257 -70.50 46.14 -44.58
C GLN A 257 -70.37 45.53 -45.98
N GLY A 258 -70.51 46.34 -47.04
CA GLY A 258 -70.52 45.87 -48.45
C GLY A 258 -69.26 45.15 -48.94
N ASN A 259 -68.21 45.10 -48.12
CA ASN A 259 -66.99 44.31 -48.32
C ASN A 259 -67.02 42.93 -47.59
N GLY A 260 -68.12 42.57 -46.94
CA GLY A 260 -68.30 41.32 -46.19
C GLY A 260 -67.77 41.32 -44.75
N VAL A 261 -67.26 42.45 -44.25
CA VAL A 261 -66.68 42.55 -42.90
C VAL A 261 -67.77 42.76 -41.85
N LEU A 262 -67.69 42.00 -40.75
CA LEU A 262 -68.65 42.06 -39.64
C LEU A 262 -68.17 43.05 -38.56
N TYR A 263 -69.01 44.02 -38.25
CA TYR A 263 -68.77 45.02 -37.22
C TYR A 263 -69.78 44.91 -36.07
N ASN A 264 -69.33 45.19 -34.86
CA ASN A 264 -70.18 45.43 -33.70
C ASN A 264 -69.78 46.77 -33.05
N HIS A 265 -70.72 47.72 -32.95
CA HIS A 265 -70.49 49.07 -32.40
C HIS A 265 -69.19 49.75 -32.91
N GLY A 266 -68.87 49.61 -34.21
CA GLY A 266 -67.68 50.19 -34.84
C GLY A 266 -66.39 49.37 -34.76
N THR A 267 -66.40 48.20 -34.10
CA THR A 267 -65.24 47.30 -34.01
C THR A 267 -65.28 46.24 -35.11
N ASP A 268 -64.20 46.10 -35.88
CA ASP A 268 -64.04 45.05 -36.91
C ASP A 268 -63.78 43.69 -36.23
N LEU A 269 -64.82 42.87 -36.17
CA LEU A 269 -64.73 41.53 -35.57
C LEU A 269 -64.00 40.56 -36.50
N THR A 270 -64.10 40.73 -37.81
CA THR A 270 -63.44 39.84 -38.79
C THR A 270 -61.92 39.96 -38.69
N THR A 271 -61.38 41.17 -38.61
CA THR A 271 -59.95 41.40 -38.43
C THR A 271 -59.47 40.88 -37.07
N GLY A 272 -60.21 41.13 -35.99
CA GLY A 272 -59.88 40.59 -34.67
C GLY A 272 -59.86 39.06 -34.63
N ILE A 273 -60.84 38.42 -35.25
CA ILE A 273 -60.88 36.95 -35.40
C ILE A 273 -59.68 36.46 -36.20
N ASN A 274 -59.38 37.07 -37.35
CA ASN A 274 -58.26 36.64 -38.20
C ASN A 274 -56.89 36.80 -37.50
N LEU A 275 -56.71 37.86 -36.70
CA LEU A 275 -55.51 38.06 -35.89
C LEU A 275 -55.38 36.99 -34.81
N ASN A 276 -56.48 36.66 -34.11
CA ASN A 276 -56.50 35.59 -33.11
C ASN A 276 -56.23 34.23 -33.76
N THR A 277 -56.83 33.93 -34.92
CA THR A 277 -56.56 32.72 -35.69
C THR A 277 -55.08 32.61 -36.06
N SER A 278 -54.49 33.69 -36.58
CA SER A 278 -53.08 33.72 -36.96
C SER A 278 -52.13 33.53 -35.75
N ALA A 279 -52.46 34.14 -34.61
CA ALA A 279 -51.69 33.98 -33.37
C ALA A 279 -51.74 32.54 -32.85
N ILE A 280 -52.92 31.91 -32.89
CA ILE A 280 -53.10 30.50 -32.52
C ILE A 280 -52.32 29.59 -33.47
N GLU A 281 -52.39 29.82 -34.78
CA GLU A 281 -51.64 29.04 -35.78
C GLU A 281 -50.12 29.11 -35.53
N GLN A 282 -49.61 30.29 -35.14
CA GLN A 282 -48.20 30.44 -34.80
C GLN A 282 -47.84 29.70 -33.50
N GLU A 283 -48.65 29.83 -32.46
CA GLU A 283 -48.43 29.11 -31.19
C GLU A 283 -48.44 27.59 -31.39
N VAL A 284 -49.34 27.09 -32.26
CA VAL A 284 -49.39 25.67 -32.63
C VAL A 284 -48.09 25.23 -33.33
N LYS A 285 -47.57 26.00 -34.28
CA LYS A 285 -46.29 25.70 -34.94
C LYS A 285 -45.10 25.70 -33.98
N ASP A 286 -45.07 26.66 -33.06
CA ASP A 286 -44.02 26.75 -32.06
C ASP A 286 -44.05 25.53 -31.13
N ARG A 287 -45.25 25.11 -30.71
CA ARG A 287 -45.46 23.87 -29.94
C ARG A 287 -45.08 22.61 -30.72
N GLU A 288 -45.49 22.48 -31.98
CA GLU A 288 -45.08 21.35 -32.84
C GLU A 288 -43.55 21.25 -32.95
N THR A 289 -42.87 22.39 -33.07
CA THR A 289 -41.41 22.43 -33.13
C THR A 289 -40.78 22.00 -31.81
N ALA A 290 -41.31 22.49 -30.68
CA ALA A 290 -40.86 22.09 -29.35
C ALA A 290 -41.07 20.58 -29.08
N ASP A 291 -42.22 20.04 -29.49
CA ASP A 291 -42.53 18.62 -29.36
C ASP A 291 -41.59 17.76 -30.22
N GLN A 292 -41.24 18.20 -31.43
CA GLN A 292 -40.25 17.52 -32.26
C GLN A 292 -38.85 17.50 -31.60
N GLN A 293 -38.43 18.62 -31.00
CA GLN A 293 -37.16 18.70 -30.25
C GLN A 293 -37.18 17.78 -29.03
N LEU A 294 -38.28 17.76 -28.27
CA LEU A 294 -38.46 16.87 -27.13
C LEU A 294 -38.38 15.40 -27.56
N GLN A 295 -39.06 15.03 -28.64
CA GLN A 295 -39.05 13.66 -29.17
C GLN A 295 -37.63 13.24 -29.60
N GLN A 296 -36.86 14.16 -30.19
CA GLN A 296 -35.47 13.91 -30.56
C GLN A 296 -34.57 13.70 -29.32
N GLY A 297 -34.79 14.48 -28.25
CA GLY A 297 -34.13 14.30 -26.96
C GLY A 297 -34.47 12.96 -26.31
N ILE A 298 -35.75 12.56 -26.33
CA ILE A 298 -36.22 11.25 -25.84
C ILE A 298 -35.51 10.13 -26.61
N ASN A 299 -35.51 10.17 -27.94
CA ASN A 299 -34.87 9.15 -28.76
C ASN A 299 -33.37 9.02 -28.46
N THR A 300 -32.68 10.14 -28.26
CA THR A 300 -31.25 10.17 -27.90
C THR A 300 -31.01 9.53 -26.54
N ASN A 301 -31.82 9.87 -25.54
CA ASN A 301 -31.73 9.27 -24.21
C ASN A 301 -32.05 7.78 -24.22
N THR A 302 -33.06 7.35 -24.99
CA THR A 302 -33.37 5.93 -25.18
C THR A 302 -32.18 5.15 -25.78
N ALA A 303 -31.50 5.71 -26.78
CA ALA A 303 -30.31 5.09 -27.35
C ALA A 303 -29.16 4.98 -26.34
N ALA A 304 -28.89 6.03 -25.55
CA ALA A 304 -27.87 6.02 -24.51
C ALA A 304 -28.18 4.97 -23.42
N ILE A 305 -29.43 4.91 -22.95
CA ILE A 305 -29.89 3.92 -21.97
C ILE A 305 -29.70 2.49 -22.51
N ASN A 306 -30.04 2.25 -23.77
CA ASN A 306 -29.84 0.94 -24.39
C ASN A 306 -28.34 0.57 -24.47
N SER A 307 -27.46 1.53 -24.78
CA SER A 307 -26.02 1.28 -24.76
C SER A 307 -25.51 0.92 -23.36
N VAL A 308 -25.95 1.63 -22.31
CA VAL A 308 -25.60 1.30 -20.92
C VAL A 308 -26.13 -0.08 -20.54
N LYS A 309 -27.38 -0.39 -20.89
CA LYS A 309 -27.98 -1.70 -20.65
C LYS A 309 -27.20 -2.82 -21.33
N THR A 310 -26.72 -2.59 -22.55
CA THR A 310 -25.84 -3.55 -23.25
C THR A 310 -24.49 -3.68 -22.56
N THR A 311 -23.86 -2.61 -22.10
CA THR A 311 -22.58 -2.71 -21.36
C THR A 311 -22.73 -3.48 -20.04
N VAL A 312 -23.84 -3.25 -19.32
CA VAL A 312 -24.16 -3.98 -18.09
C VAL A 312 -24.55 -5.44 -18.39
N GLY A 313 -25.32 -5.67 -19.46
CA GLY A 313 -25.88 -6.98 -19.81
C GLY A 313 -24.96 -7.89 -20.65
N SER A 314 -24.04 -7.33 -21.44
CA SER A 314 -23.06 -8.06 -22.27
C SER A 314 -21.99 -8.79 -21.45
N GLY A 315 -22.07 -8.71 -20.13
CA GLY A 315 -21.19 -9.44 -19.26
C GLY A 315 -19.87 -8.74 -18.97
N VAL A 316 -19.58 -7.54 -19.49
CA VAL A 316 -18.27 -6.87 -19.30
C VAL A 316 -17.97 -6.57 -17.83
N LEU A 317 -18.97 -6.10 -17.07
CA LEU A 317 -18.82 -5.91 -15.62
C LEU A 317 -18.70 -7.25 -14.89
N THR A 318 -19.46 -8.25 -15.34
CA THR A 318 -19.50 -9.60 -14.75
C THR A 318 -18.23 -10.39 -15.02
N SER A 319 -17.63 -10.25 -16.20
CA SER A 319 -16.36 -10.86 -16.60
C SER A 319 -15.22 -10.19 -15.86
N GLY A 320 -15.22 -8.86 -15.72
CA GLY A 320 -14.24 -8.15 -14.89
C GLY A 320 -14.28 -8.58 -13.41
N ALA A 321 -15.48 -8.86 -12.88
CA ALA A 321 -15.63 -9.43 -11.54
C ALA A 321 -15.10 -10.88 -11.45
N ALA A 322 -15.39 -11.73 -12.44
CA ALA A 322 -14.89 -13.10 -12.50
C ALA A 322 -13.35 -13.16 -12.63
N ASP A 323 -12.76 -12.27 -13.43
CA ASP A 323 -11.31 -12.14 -13.58
C ASP A 323 -10.66 -11.70 -12.27
N LEU A 324 -11.29 -10.76 -11.55
CA LEU A 324 -10.81 -10.32 -10.24
C LEU A 324 -10.87 -11.45 -9.21
N THR A 325 -11.96 -12.21 -9.16
CA THR A 325 -12.10 -13.38 -8.28
C THR A 325 -11.04 -14.43 -8.61
N THR A 326 -10.78 -14.68 -9.89
CA THR A 326 -9.74 -15.61 -10.34
C THR A 326 -8.36 -15.14 -9.89
N GLY A 327 -8.04 -13.86 -10.09
CA GLY A 327 -6.77 -13.28 -9.64
C GLY A 327 -6.58 -13.30 -8.12
N ILE A 328 -7.65 -13.06 -7.35
CA ILE A 328 -7.62 -13.17 -5.88
C ILE A 328 -7.31 -14.60 -5.45
N ASN A 329 -7.97 -15.60 -6.04
CA ASN A 329 -7.75 -17.01 -5.70
C ASN A 329 -6.32 -17.46 -6.04
N GLN A 330 -5.76 -16.99 -7.16
CA GLN A 330 -4.37 -17.27 -7.52
C GLN A 330 -3.38 -16.63 -6.54
N ASN A 331 -3.59 -15.36 -6.18
CA ASN A 331 -2.75 -14.68 -5.18
C ASN A 331 -2.83 -15.35 -3.81
N TYR A 332 -4.04 -15.77 -3.40
CA TYR A 332 -4.22 -16.50 -2.15
C TYR A 332 -3.43 -17.81 -2.15
N ALA A 333 -3.47 -18.59 -3.24
CA ALA A 333 -2.69 -19.82 -3.38
C ALA A 333 -1.17 -19.55 -3.30
N GLN A 334 -0.67 -18.50 -3.96
CA GLN A 334 0.74 -18.10 -3.89
C GLN A 334 1.16 -17.67 -2.48
N ILE A 335 0.30 -16.95 -1.76
CA ILE A 335 0.57 -16.56 -0.36
C ILE A 335 0.72 -17.81 0.53
N GLN A 336 -0.13 -18.82 0.35
CA GLN A 336 -0.01 -20.07 1.11
C GLN A 336 1.30 -20.80 0.81
N GLN A 337 1.75 -20.80 -0.45
CA GLN A 337 3.06 -21.37 -0.82
C GLN A 337 4.23 -20.58 -0.21
N ASN A 338 4.20 -19.25 -0.31
CA ASN A 338 5.22 -18.39 0.28
C ASN A 338 5.28 -18.56 1.80
N TYR A 339 4.13 -18.69 2.46
CA TYR A 339 4.07 -18.97 3.89
C TYR A 339 4.77 -20.28 4.23
N ALA A 340 4.51 -21.36 3.48
CA ALA A 340 5.20 -22.64 3.68
C ALA A 340 6.72 -22.53 3.45
N GLN A 341 7.16 -21.79 2.43
CA GLN A 341 8.58 -21.58 2.15
C GLN A 341 9.27 -20.75 3.24
N ILE A 342 8.59 -19.73 3.77
CA ILE A 342 9.10 -18.94 4.90
C ILE A 342 9.30 -19.84 6.12
N GLN A 343 8.35 -20.73 6.42
CA GLN A 343 8.51 -21.67 7.54
C GLN A 343 9.72 -22.61 7.33
N GLN A 344 9.95 -23.07 6.11
CA GLN A 344 11.15 -23.86 5.79
C GLN A 344 12.43 -23.05 5.96
N ASN A 345 12.45 -21.81 5.48
CA ASN A 345 13.60 -20.92 5.63
C ASN A 345 13.86 -20.60 7.11
N THR A 346 12.83 -20.38 7.93
CA THR A 346 12.96 -20.21 9.38
C THR A 346 13.62 -21.42 10.02
N ASN A 347 13.21 -22.64 9.66
CA ASN A 347 13.85 -23.85 10.17
C ASN A 347 15.31 -23.98 9.71
N ALA A 348 15.60 -23.62 8.46
CA ALA A 348 16.96 -23.62 7.93
C ALA A 348 17.85 -22.58 8.63
N ILE A 349 17.31 -21.39 8.93
CA ILE A 349 18.00 -20.34 9.68
C ILE A 349 18.28 -20.80 11.11
N ASN A 350 17.31 -21.38 11.80
CA ASN A 350 17.52 -21.92 13.15
C ASN A 350 18.58 -23.03 13.14
N SER A 351 18.60 -23.87 12.10
CA SER A 351 19.64 -24.90 11.94
C SER A 351 21.03 -24.30 11.67
N LEU A 352 21.08 -23.16 10.95
CA LEU A 352 22.32 -22.44 10.70
C LEU A 352 22.82 -21.75 11.97
N ASP A 353 21.93 -21.17 12.77
CA ASP A 353 22.21 -20.55 14.05
C ASP A 353 22.91 -21.53 15.00
N SER A 354 22.33 -22.73 15.19
CA SER A 354 22.96 -23.79 15.99
C SER A 354 24.34 -24.21 15.44
N ARG A 355 24.49 -24.30 14.11
CA ARG A 355 25.78 -24.63 13.50
C ARG A 355 26.83 -23.53 13.65
N ILE A 356 26.40 -22.27 13.72
CA ILE A 356 27.30 -21.13 13.95
C ILE A 356 27.74 -21.10 15.41
N ASP A 357 26.83 -21.39 16.34
CA ASP A 357 27.15 -21.53 17.76
C ASP A 357 28.15 -22.69 17.99
N ASP A 358 27.90 -23.84 17.36
CA ASP A 358 28.82 -25.00 17.39
C ASP A 358 30.20 -24.63 16.82
N LEU A 359 30.24 -23.85 15.73
CA LEU A 359 31.48 -23.37 15.12
C LEU A 359 32.23 -22.40 16.04
N GLY A 360 31.51 -21.53 16.76
CA GLY A 360 32.09 -20.66 17.78
C GLY A 360 32.81 -21.47 18.86
N GLY A 361 32.14 -22.47 19.42
CA GLY A 361 32.74 -23.37 20.41
C GLY A 361 33.91 -24.18 19.85
N GLU A 362 33.86 -24.62 18.59
CA GLU A 362 34.98 -25.30 17.93
C GLU A 362 36.21 -24.38 17.77
N ILE A 363 36.00 -23.11 17.39
CA ILE A 363 37.08 -22.12 17.26
C ILE A 363 37.75 -21.88 18.61
N ASP A 364 36.97 -21.78 19.69
CA ASP A 364 37.53 -21.53 21.02
C ASP A 364 38.45 -22.67 21.48
N GLN A 365 38.02 -23.91 21.23
CA GLN A 365 38.80 -25.11 21.52
C GLN A 365 40.06 -25.19 20.66
N VAL A 366 39.97 -24.88 19.36
CA VAL A 366 41.14 -24.84 18.46
C VAL A 366 42.12 -23.75 18.88
N GLY A 367 41.63 -22.59 19.32
CA GLY A 367 42.44 -21.51 19.89
C GLY A 367 43.20 -21.97 21.14
N ALA A 368 42.53 -22.64 22.07
CA ALA A 368 43.14 -23.16 23.29
C ALA A 368 44.19 -24.25 23.00
N VAL A 369 43.88 -25.18 22.09
CA VAL A 369 44.79 -26.24 21.63
C VAL A 369 46.04 -25.64 20.97
N SER A 370 45.86 -24.62 20.13
CA SER A 370 46.96 -23.92 19.47
C SER A 370 47.83 -23.19 20.49
N ALA A 371 47.23 -22.53 21.48
CA ALA A 371 47.95 -21.88 22.57
C ALA A 371 48.74 -22.90 23.42
N ALA A 372 48.17 -24.07 23.68
CA ALA A 372 48.85 -25.14 24.42
C ALA A 372 50.06 -25.69 23.63
N LEU A 373 49.90 -25.96 22.33
CA LEU A 373 51.00 -26.40 21.47
C LEU A 373 52.10 -25.34 21.34
N ALA A 374 51.73 -24.05 21.29
CA ALA A 374 52.69 -22.94 21.22
C ALA A 374 53.52 -22.81 22.50
N GLY A 375 53.00 -23.22 23.65
CA GLY A 375 53.73 -23.26 24.92
C GLY A 375 54.74 -24.42 25.04
N LEU A 376 54.77 -25.35 24.09
CA LEU A 376 55.73 -26.47 24.11
C LEU A 376 57.12 -25.98 23.70
N HIS A 377 58.04 -25.96 24.66
CA HIS A 377 59.43 -25.62 24.43
C HIS A 377 60.38 -26.67 25.01
N PRO A 378 61.48 -27.00 24.30
CA PRO A 378 62.58 -27.76 24.85
C PRO A 378 63.50 -26.86 25.68
N LEU A 379 64.29 -27.47 26.57
CA LEU A 379 65.44 -26.84 27.20
C LEU A 379 66.60 -26.73 26.20
N ASP A 380 67.44 -25.71 26.36
CA ASP A 380 68.64 -25.56 25.55
C ASP A 380 69.57 -26.77 25.70
N TYR A 381 69.92 -27.39 24.58
CA TYR A 381 70.85 -28.51 24.53
C TYR A 381 72.28 -28.03 24.28
N ASP A 382 73.15 -28.23 25.27
CA ASP A 382 74.55 -27.80 25.25
C ASP A 382 75.52 -28.85 24.66
N GLY A 383 75.01 -30.01 24.27
CA GLY A 383 75.79 -31.15 23.76
C GLY A 383 76.07 -32.23 24.80
N THR A 384 75.70 -32.01 26.05
CA THR A 384 75.82 -32.96 27.16
C THR A 384 74.44 -33.33 27.73
N GLY A 385 74.32 -34.49 28.37
CA GLY A 385 73.03 -34.96 28.90
C GLY A 385 72.09 -35.56 27.85
N SER A 386 70.79 -35.63 28.19
CA SER A 386 69.79 -36.33 27.37
C SER A 386 69.45 -35.57 26.10
N LYS A 387 69.59 -36.26 24.95
CA LYS A 387 69.13 -35.78 23.63
C LYS A 387 67.61 -35.77 23.48
N PHE A 388 66.93 -36.60 24.27
CA PHE A 388 65.47 -36.69 24.29
C PHE A 388 64.92 -35.85 25.43
N GLN A 389 63.95 -34.99 25.13
CA GLN A 389 63.29 -34.12 26.09
C GLN A 389 61.77 -34.22 25.94
N LEU A 390 61.06 -34.08 27.07
CA LEU A 390 59.61 -34.05 27.13
C LEU A 390 59.17 -32.70 27.72
N SER A 391 58.15 -32.10 27.13
CA SER A 391 57.55 -30.84 27.58
C SER A 391 56.04 -31.02 27.70
N ALA A 392 55.42 -30.27 28.61
CA ALA A 392 53.98 -30.21 28.77
C ALA A 392 53.58 -28.74 28.92
N ALA A 393 52.45 -28.37 28.32
CA ALA A 393 51.95 -27.01 28.34
C ALA A 393 50.43 -27.01 28.45
N MET A 394 49.87 -25.91 28.94
CA MET A 394 48.44 -25.65 28.96
C MET A 394 48.16 -24.33 28.24
N GLY A 395 47.05 -24.29 27.51
CA GLY A 395 46.60 -23.12 26.78
C GLY A 395 45.14 -22.83 27.07
N SER A 396 44.77 -21.56 26.99
CA SER A 396 43.40 -21.09 27.16
C SER A 396 43.05 -20.08 26.07
N TYR A 397 41.83 -20.16 25.56
CA TYR A 397 41.27 -19.19 24.63
C TYR A 397 39.76 -19.12 24.84
N ASP A 398 39.23 -17.90 24.97
CA ASP A 398 37.82 -17.59 25.29
C ASP A 398 37.12 -18.64 26.18
N SER A 399 37.56 -18.74 27.44
CA SER A 399 37.06 -19.70 28.45
C SER A 399 37.34 -21.19 28.22
N SER A 400 37.68 -21.62 27.00
CA SER A 400 38.12 -22.99 26.69
C SER A 400 39.57 -23.24 27.12
N GLN A 401 39.86 -24.46 27.58
CA GLN A 401 41.19 -24.88 28.01
C GLN A 401 41.66 -26.14 27.27
N ALA A 402 42.97 -26.24 27.06
CA ALA A 402 43.60 -27.39 26.45
C ALA A 402 44.95 -27.70 27.10
N ALA A 403 45.40 -28.94 26.98
CA ALA A 403 46.76 -29.33 27.32
C ALA A 403 47.47 -29.96 26.13
N ALA A 404 48.79 -29.77 26.12
CA ALA A 404 49.68 -30.29 25.11
C ALA A 404 50.84 -31.04 25.76
N ILE A 405 51.32 -32.06 25.07
CA ILE A 405 52.56 -32.79 25.38
C ILE A 405 53.43 -32.79 24.14
N GLY A 406 54.71 -32.46 24.32
CA GLY A 406 55.70 -32.38 23.25
C GLY A 406 56.91 -33.23 23.55
N ALA A 407 57.38 -33.98 22.54
CA ALA A 407 58.65 -34.68 22.55
C ALA A 407 59.62 -33.98 21.61
N PHE A 408 60.85 -33.80 22.07
CA PHE A 408 61.92 -33.15 21.33
C PHE A 408 63.14 -34.05 21.32
N TYR A 409 63.76 -34.20 20.16
CA TYR A 409 64.99 -34.97 20.02
C TYR A 409 66.06 -34.15 19.31
N HIS A 410 67.17 -33.90 20.02
CA HIS A 410 68.35 -33.24 19.48
C HIS A 410 69.30 -34.27 18.86
N PHE A 411 69.49 -34.23 17.53
CA PHE A 411 70.53 -35.03 16.88
C PHE A 411 71.91 -34.55 17.34
N ASN A 412 72.09 -33.23 17.40
CA ASN A 412 73.24 -32.49 17.91
C ASN A 412 72.79 -31.11 18.44
N ARG A 413 73.74 -30.21 18.73
CA ARG A 413 73.45 -28.84 19.22
C ARG A 413 72.69 -27.99 18.20
N ASP A 414 72.72 -28.35 16.92
CA ASP A 414 72.27 -27.50 15.83
C ASP A 414 71.04 -28.04 15.09
N VAL A 415 70.68 -29.31 15.30
CA VAL A 415 69.55 -29.95 14.64
C VAL A 415 68.68 -30.66 15.66
N MET A 416 67.41 -30.28 15.69
CA MET A 416 66.39 -30.85 16.56
C MET A 416 65.15 -31.18 15.74
N ILE A 417 64.51 -32.31 16.07
CA ILE A 417 63.14 -32.61 15.64
C ILE A 417 62.18 -32.47 16.83
N SER A 418 61.00 -31.92 16.60
CA SER A 418 59.94 -31.74 17.58
C SER A 418 58.64 -32.41 17.12
N LEU A 419 57.93 -33.02 18.06
CA LEU A 419 56.61 -33.61 17.86
C LEU A 419 55.71 -33.19 19.03
N GLY A 420 54.56 -32.62 18.75
CA GLY A 420 53.58 -32.20 19.76
C GLY A 420 52.20 -32.75 19.49
N GLY A 421 51.46 -33.05 20.56
CA GLY A 421 50.05 -33.41 20.52
C GLY A 421 49.28 -32.70 21.63
N ALA A 422 48.05 -32.29 21.34
CA ALA A 422 47.22 -31.53 22.28
C ALA A 422 45.74 -31.86 22.16
N THR A 423 45.01 -31.65 23.26
CA THR A 423 43.56 -31.86 23.36
C THR A 423 42.90 -30.76 24.19
N SER A 424 41.73 -30.28 23.77
CA SER A 424 40.86 -29.45 24.61
C SER A 424 40.13 -30.30 25.67
N PHE A 425 39.66 -29.64 26.73
CA PHE A 425 38.99 -30.27 27.88
C PHE A 425 37.50 -29.97 27.99
N ASP A 426 36.96 -29.14 27.10
CA ASP A 426 35.55 -28.71 27.13
C ASP A 426 34.81 -29.20 25.88
N GLY A 427 33.50 -29.45 26.02
CA GLY A 427 32.62 -29.94 24.95
C GLY A 427 33.13 -31.19 24.18
N ASP A 428 33.11 -31.11 22.85
CA ASP A 428 33.43 -32.20 21.91
C ASP A 428 34.92 -32.53 21.73
N HIS A 429 35.82 -32.07 22.62
CA HIS A 429 37.27 -32.36 22.65
C HIS A 429 37.96 -32.33 21.27
N LYS A 430 38.51 -31.18 20.90
CA LYS A 430 39.37 -31.07 19.70
C LYS A 430 40.78 -31.50 20.01
N THR A 431 41.38 -32.23 19.06
CA THR A 431 42.77 -32.67 19.13
C THR A 431 43.56 -32.14 17.95
N ALA A 432 44.83 -31.82 18.17
CA ALA A 432 45.75 -31.42 17.11
C ALA A 432 47.17 -31.90 17.41
N GLY A 433 48.02 -31.91 16.39
CA GLY A 433 49.43 -32.23 16.54
C GLY A 433 50.31 -31.44 15.59
N ASN A 434 51.60 -31.33 15.92
CA ASN A 434 52.60 -30.68 15.11
C ASN A 434 53.87 -31.53 14.99
N LEU A 435 54.61 -31.33 13.89
CA LEU A 435 55.91 -31.95 13.63
C LEU A 435 56.82 -30.87 13.05
N GLY A 436 58.00 -30.68 13.64
CA GLY A 436 58.92 -29.62 13.25
C GLY A 436 60.37 -30.09 13.22
N VAL A 437 61.18 -29.42 12.41
CA VAL A 437 62.64 -29.54 12.44
C VAL A 437 63.22 -28.14 12.60
N THR A 438 64.11 -27.98 13.58
CA THR A 438 64.74 -26.71 13.89
C THR A 438 66.24 -26.82 13.63
N PHE A 439 66.77 -25.84 12.89
CA PHE A 439 68.19 -25.68 12.63
C PHE A 439 68.71 -24.42 13.33
N ARG A 440 69.81 -24.56 14.05
CA ARG A 440 70.58 -23.42 14.57
C ARG A 440 71.55 -22.96 13.49
N ILE A 441 71.52 -21.67 13.14
CA ILE A 441 72.39 -21.07 12.12
C ILE A 441 73.12 -19.87 12.74
N GLY A 442 74.46 -19.87 12.66
CA GLY A 442 75.34 -18.83 13.19
C GLY A 442 76.17 -19.25 14.41
N GLU A 443 77.22 -18.49 14.73
CA GLU A 443 78.03 -18.68 15.95
C GLU A 443 77.22 -18.25 17.18
N GLY A 444 76.68 -19.21 17.92
CA GLY A 444 75.97 -18.97 19.18
C GLY A 444 76.90 -18.50 20.29
N ALA A 445 76.44 -17.51 21.07
CA ALA A 445 77.16 -17.02 22.24
C ALA A 445 77.18 -18.07 23.37
N SER A 446 78.37 -18.59 23.67
CA SER A 446 78.76 -19.47 24.80
C SER A 446 78.36 -20.96 24.72
N GLY A 447 79.17 -21.95 25.13
CA GLY A 447 80.48 -21.91 25.78
C GLY A 447 81.61 -22.44 24.90
N LYS A 448 82.76 -21.81 25.09
CA LYS A 448 84.10 -22.22 24.65
C LYS A 448 84.23 -23.74 24.75
N ALA A 449 84.49 -24.40 23.62
CA ALA A 449 85.35 -25.57 23.68
C ALA A 449 86.57 -25.17 24.52
N VAL A 450 86.95 -26.02 25.48
CA VAL A 450 88.20 -25.92 26.23
C VAL A 450 89.26 -25.41 25.26
N SER A 451 89.71 -24.15 25.40
CA SER A 451 90.54 -23.55 24.36
C SER A 451 91.83 -24.34 24.24
N ASP A 452 92.45 -24.37 23.07
CA ASP A 452 93.74 -25.05 22.85
C ASP A 452 94.76 -24.69 23.96
N ASP A 453 94.67 -23.47 24.52
CA ASP A 453 95.44 -23.03 25.69
C ASP A 453 95.21 -23.85 26.97
N VAL A 454 93.99 -24.30 27.26
CA VAL A 454 93.68 -25.14 28.42
C VAL A 454 94.13 -26.58 28.19
N MET A 455 94.02 -27.10 26.96
CA MET A 455 94.58 -28.41 26.60
C MET A 455 96.12 -28.41 26.65
N ALA A 456 96.76 -27.36 26.11
CA ALA A 456 98.20 -27.17 26.21
C ALA A 456 98.66 -27.01 27.67
N ARG A 457 97.84 -26.39 28.53
CA ARG A 457 98.10 -26.28 29.96
C ARG A 457 97.91 -27.61 30.71
N LEU A 458 96.98 -28.45 30.28
CA LEU A 458 96.86 -29.83 30.79
C LEU A 458 98.08 -30.67 30.40
N GLU A 459 98.49 -30.64 29.12
CA GLU A 459 99.70 -31.34 28.67
C GLU A 459 100.96 -30.82 29.39
N ALA A 460 101.07 -29.51 29.60
CA ALA A 460 102.19 -28.92 30.35
C ALA A 460 102.16 -29.30 31.84
N MET A 461 101.00 -29.51 32.46
CA MET A 461 100.90 -30.01 33.83
C MET A 461 101.26 -31.50 33.91
N ASP A 462 100.84 -32.32 32.95
CA ASP A 462 101.21 -33.74 32.88
C ASP A 462 102.72 -33.91 32.70
N GLN A 463 103.36 -33.10 31.86
CA GLN A 463 104.83 -33.08 31.73
C GLN A 463 105.53 -32.69 33.04
N LYS A 464 104.96 -31.73 33.79
CA LYS A 464 105.52 -31.29 35.07
C LYS A 464 105.33 -32.33 36.18
N ILE A 465 104.21 -33.06 36.17
CA ILE A 465 103.96 -34.18 37.07
C ILE A 465 104.96 -35.32 36.80
N ALA A 466 105.18 -35.68 35.53
CA ALA A 466 106.18 -36.69 35.17
C ALA A 466 107.61 -36.28 35.59
N ALA A 467 107.98 -35.01 35.44
CA ALA A 467 109.28 -34.50 35.87
C ALA A 467 109.45 -34.55 37.40
N LEU A 468 108.40 -34.19 38.16
CA LEU A 468 108.41 -34.26 39.63
C LEU A 468 108.46 -35.71 40.14
N GLU A 469 107.80 -36.65 39.46
CA GLU A 469 107.89 -38.07 39.81
C GLU A 469 109.30 -38.63 39.61
N GLN A 470 109.98 -38.20 38.53
CA GLN A 470 111.36 -38.61 38.27
C GLN A 470 112.35 -38.04 39.31
N GLU A 471 112.22 -36.76 39.68
CA GLU A 471 113.04 -36.14 40.73
C GLU A 471 112.82 -36.82 42.10
N ASN A 472 111.57 -37.12 42.44
CA ASN A 472 111.25 -37.86 43.67
C ASN A 472 111.82 -39.27 43.69
N LYS A 473 111.93 -39.94 42.53
CA LYS A 473 112.57 -41.25 42.40
C LYS A 473 114.08 -41.16 42.65
N ASP A 474 114.74 -40.13 42.14
CA ASP A 474 116.19 -39.94 42.32
C ASP A 474 116.53 -39.56 43.77
N LEU A 475 115.73 -38.72 44.41
CA LEU A 475 115.83 -38.42 45.86
C LEU A 475 115.62 -39.67 46.73
N LYS A 476 114.65 -40.52 46.39
CA LYS A 476 114.39 -41.76 47.13
C LYS A 476 115.56 -42.75 47.06
N ASN A 477 116.27 -42.79 45.93
CA ASN A 477 117.45 -43.64 45.77
C ASN A 477 118.64 -43.17 46.63
N VAL A 478 118.82 -41.85 46.77
CA VAL A 478 119.88 -41.29 47.64
C VAL A 478 119.54 -41.48 49.12
N LEU A 479 118.29 -41.26 49.52
CA LEU A 479 117.86 -41.42 50.92
C LEU A 479 117.88 -42.89 51.39
N GLY A 480 117.72 -43.85 50.48
CA GLY A 480 117.81 -45.28 50.81
C GLY A 480 119.24 -45.80 51.06
N ALA A 481 120.27 -45.07 50.62
CA ALA A 481 121.66 -45.51 50.66
C ALA A 481 122.46 -44.98 51.88
N ILE A 482 121.90 -43.99 52.59
CA ILE A 482 122.52 -43.36 53.77
C ILE A 482 121.53 -43.42 54.93
N ASP A 483 121.90 -44.16 55.99
CA ASP A 483 121.18 -44.12 57.26
C ASP A 483 121.57 -42.84 58.01
N THR A 484 120.64 -41.88 58.04
CA THR A 484 120.86 -40.59 58.69
C THR A 484 120.95 -40.68 60.21
N SER A 485 120.69 -41.83 60.83
CA SER A 485 120.86 -42.03 62.28
C SER A 485 122.29 -42.47 62.66
N LEU A 486 123.07 -42.98 61.70
CA LEU A 486 124.45 -43.38 61.94
C LEU A 486 125.40 -42.17 61.83
N SER A 487 126.33 -42.09 62.76
CA SER A 487 127.35 -41.04 62.83
C SER A 487 128.61 -41.54 63.53
N LYS A 488 129.77 -41.14 63.03
CA LYS A 488 131.06 -41.38 63.66
C LYS A 488 131.86 -40.07 63.69
N GLU A 489 132.16 -39.58 64.88
CA GLU A 489 132.89 -38.33 65.10
C GLU A 489 134.41 -38.57 65.11
N PHE A 490 135.17 -37.60 64.62
CA PHE A 490 136.64 -37.62 64.64
C PHE A 490 137.17 -36.38 65.39
N PRO A 491 138.18 -36.52 66.27
CA PRO A 491 138.70 -35.40 67.07
C PRO A 491 139.25 -34.23 66.24
N ASP A 492 139.79 -34.51 65.05
CA ASP A 492 140.37 -33.54 64.11
C ASP A 492 139.33 -32.90 63.17
N VAL A 493 138.05 -33.29 63.28
CA VAL A 493 136.94 -32.69 62.51
C VAL A 493 135.93 -32.08 63.49
N PRO A 494 136.13 -30.83 63.96
CA PRO A 494 135.22 -30.20 64.91
C PRO A 494 133.87 -29.85 64.27
N ALA A 495 132.83 -29.69 65.11
CA ALA A 495 131.44 -29.46 64.67
C ALA A 495 131.22 -28.23 63.78
N ASN A 496 132.13 -27.25 63.81
CA ASN A 496 132.10 -26.06 62.96
C ASN A 496 132.86 -26.22 61.63
N HIS A 497 133.45 -27.39 61.36
CA HIS A 497 134.16 -27.67 60.12
C HIS A 497 133.13 -27.92 58.99
N TRP A 498 133.36 -27.36 57.80
CA TRP A 498 132.42 -27.47 56.66
C TRP A 498 132.13 -28.93 56.26
N ALA A 499 133.10 -29.83 56.48
CA ALA A 499 132.97 -31.25 56.17
C ALA A 499 132.40 -32.08 57.34
N TYR A 500 132.14 -31.48 58.50
CA TYR A 500 131.74 -32.19 59.71
C TYR A 500 130.55 -33.11 59.46
N GLU A 501 129.46 -32.58 58.92
CA GLU A 501 128.23 -33.34 58.69
C GLU A 501 128.45 -34.47 57.67
N ALA A 502 129.09 -34.17 56.54
CA ALA A 502 129.35 -35.15 55.49
C ALA A 502 130.27 -36.29 55.97
N VAL A 503 131.39 -35.95 56.61
CA VAL A 503 132.35 -36.94 57.13
C VAL A 503 131.71 -37.78 58.22
N THR A 504 131.02 -37.15 59.17
CA THR A 504 130.39 -37.85 60.29
C THR A 504 129.33 -38.84 59.81
N LYS A 505 128.49 -38.44 58.83
CA LYS A 505 127.45 -39.32 58.27
C LYS A 505 128.03 -40.41 57.40
N LEU A 506 128.97 -40.08 56.50
CA LEU A 506 129.59 -41.07 55.64
C LEU A 506 130.43 -42.07 56.43
N ALA A 507 131.11 -41.63 57.50
CA ALA A 507 131.85 -42.53 58.38
C ALA A 507 130.94 -43.36 59.29
N GLY A 508 129.83 -42.79 59.77
CA GLY A 508 128.79 -43.58 60.44
C GLY A 508 128.18 -44.65 59.53
N ASN A 509 128.12 -44.38 58.22
CA ASN A 509 127.63 -45.30 57.20
C ASN A 509 128.71 -46.19 56.59
N ASP A 510 129.90 -46.28 57.18
CA ASP A 510 131.03 -47.06 56.66
C ASP A 510 131.38 -46.77 55.19
N VAL A 511 131.04 -45.58 54.67
CA VAL A 511 131.43 -45.14 53.32
C VAL A 511 132.84 -44.56 53.34
N VAL A 512 133.20 -43.88 54.43
CA VAL A 512 134.56 -43.39 54.67
C VAL A 512 135.07 -43.92 56.01
N ALA A 513 136.34 -44.29 56.09
CA ALA A 513 136.97 -44.72 57.34
C ALA A 513 138.03 -43.70 57.77
N GLY A 514 138.17 -43.47 59.08
CA GLY A 514 139.33 -42.78 59.63
C GLY A 514 140.53 -43.73 59.78
N TYR A 515 141.64 -43.19 60.26
CA TYR A 515 142.90 -43.90 60.38
C TYR A 515 143.02 -44.64 61.73
N PRO A 516 143.97 -45.58 61.87
CA PRO A 516 144.13 -46.38 63.10
C PRO A 516 144.44 -45.57 64.37
N ASP A 517 144.88 -44.32 64.22
CA ASP A 517 145.11 -43.37 65.32
C ASP A 517 143.83 -42.69 65.82
N GLY A 518 142.70 -42.90 65.14
CA GLY A 518 141.39 -42.36 65.51
C GLY A 518 141.06 -41.00 64.90
N GLU A 519 141.94 -40.44 64.06
CA GLU A 519 141.72 -39.18 63.34
C GLU A 519 141.27 -39.43 61.88
N PHE A 520 140.69 -38.42 61.24
CA PHE A 520 140.26 -38.46 59.84
C PHE A 520 141.35 -38.06 58.85
N HIS A 521 142.28 -37.18 59.26
CA HIS A 521 143.36 -36.60 58.44
C HIS A 521 142.86 -35.95 57.14
N GLY A 522 141.84 -35.10 57.24
CA GLY A 522 141.17 -34.49 56.08
C GLY A 522 142.04 -33.58 55.20
N ASP A 523 143.13 -33.02 55.74
CA ASP A 523 144.07 -32.17 54.98
C ASP A 523 145.13 -32.98 54.19
N ARG A 524 145.17 -34.30 54.39
CA ARG A 524 146.10 -35.16 53.67
C ARG A 524 145.59 -35.44 52.26
N THR A 525 146.51 -35.49 51.30
CA THR A 525 146.20 -35.95 49.95
C THR A 525 145.77 -37.41 49.97
N MET A 526 144.53 -37.68 49.55
CA MET A 526 143.98 -39.02 49.43
C MET A 526 144.60 -39.75 48.23
N THR A 527 144.92 -41.03 48.41
CA THR A 527 145.39 -41.90 47.35
C THR A 527 144.25 -42.34 46.44
N ARG A 528 144.55 -42.69 45.18
CA ARG A 528 143.55 -43.25 44.26
C ARG A 528 142.86 -44.50 44.82
N TYR A 529 143.58 -45.29 45.64
CA TYR A 529 143.05 -46.49 46.28
C TYR A 529 142.01 -46.15 47.36
N GLU A 530 142.31 -45.18 48.24
CA GLU A 530 141.36 -44.70 49.26
C GLU A 530 140.10 -44.12 48.60
N MET A 531 140.23 -43.41 47.47
CA MET A 531 139.07 -42.94 46.70
C MET A 531 138.26 -44.10 46.10
N ALA A 532 138.94 -45.09 45.52
CA ALA A 532 138.29 -46.28 44.98
C ALA A 532 137.53 -47.07 46.06
N GLU A 533 138.09 -47.14 47.26
CA GLU A 533 137.44 -47.77 48.40
C GLU A 533 136.15 -47.05 48.81
N ILE A 534 136.17 -45.71 48.86
CA ILE A 534 134.97 -44.90 49.13
C ILE A 534 133.91 -45.14 48.08
N ILE A 535 134.27 -45.13 46.79
CA ILE A 535 133.35 -45.38 45.67
C ILE A 535 132.75 -46.78 45.78
N TYR A 536 133.58 -47.79 46.02
CA TYR A 536 133.13 -49.19 46.16
C TYR A 536 132.15 -49.36 47.32
N LYS A 537 132.46 -48.76 48.48
CA LYS A 537 131.59 -48.79 49.67
C LYS A 537 130.27 -48.05 49.42
N ALA A 538 130.30 -46.90 48.75
CA ALA A 538 129.09 -46.17 48.37
C ALA A 538 128.19 -46.97 47.42
N MET A 539 128.76 -47.63 46.40
CA MET A 539 128.02 -48.48 45.47
C MET A 539 127.40 -49.70 46.14
N ASN A 540 128.13 -50.35 47.05
CA ASN A 540 127.60 -51.49 47.83
C ASN A 540 126.40 -51.09 48.72
N ARG A 541 126.27 -49.81 49.06
CA ARG A 541 125.11 -49.27 49.79
C ARG A 541 123.98 -48.80 48.87
N GLY A 542 124.09 -49.03 47.56
CA GLY A 542 123.05 -48.70 46.58
C GLY A 542 123.11 -47.27 46.05
N VAL A 543 124.19 -46.51 46.33
CA VAL A 543 124.42 -45.21 45.69
C VAL A 543 124.74 -45.46 44.21
N GLN A 544 123.95 -44.87 43.31
CA GLN A 544 124.27 -44.86 41.90
C GLN A 544 125.40 -43.85 41.66
N VAL A 545 126.60 -44.36 41.39
CA VAL A 545 127.77 -43.56 41.04
C VAL A 545 127.81 -43.40 39.52
N ASP A 546 128.19 -42.21 39.03
CA ASP A 546 128.34 -41.93 37.60
C ASP A 546 129.20 -43.01 36.93
N GLN A 547 128.69 -43.61 35.85
CA GLN A 547 129.34 -44.69 35.12
C GLN A 547 130.76 -44.33 34.67
N LYS A 548 131.05 -43.05 34.41
CA LYS A 548 132.40 -42.57 34.10
C LYS A 548 133.36 -42.77 35.27
N LEU A 549 132.93 -42.46 36.50
CA LEU A 549 133.73 -42.67 37.71
C LEU A 549 133.95 -44.15 37.99
N VAL A 550 132.92 -44.97 37.82
CA VAL A 550 133.02 -46.43 37.97
C VAL A 550 134.06 -47.02 37.02
N ASN A 551 134.08 -46.54 35.77
CA ASN A 551 135.04 -47.01 34.77
C ASN A 551 136.48 -46.52 35.05
N GLU A 552 136.65 -45.30 35.54
CA GLU A 552 137.95 -44.68 35.86
C GLU A 552 138.69 -45.41 37.00
N PHE A 553 137.96 -45.77 38.07
CA PHE A 553 138.51 -46.41 39.28
C PHE A 553 138.39 -47.94 39.29
N LYS A 554 137.93 -48.54 38.18
CA LYS A 554 137.74 -49.98 38.06
C LYS A 554 138.97 -50.81 38.48
N PRO A 555 140.20 -50.52 38.01
CA PRO A 555 141.36 -51.35 38.37
C PRO A 555 141.70 -51.28 39.86
N GLU A 556 141.46 -50.14 40.52
CA GLU A 556 141.65 -49.99 41.96
C GLU A 556 140.50 -50.62 42.78
N MET A 557 139.25 -50.54 42.32
CA MET A 557 138.10 -51.16 43.01
C MET A 557 138.18 -52.69 43.00
N GLU A 558 138.66 -53.30 41.90
CA GLU A 558 138.91 -54.75 41.83
C GLU A 558 139.95 -55.17 42.89
N GLN A 559 140.95 -54.33 43.16
CA GLN A 559 141.93 -54.58 44.22
C GLN A 559 141.33 -54.40 45.62
N VAL A 560 140.49 -53.38 45.84
CA VAL A 560 139.76 -53.19 47.10
C VAL A 560 138.89 -54.40 47.43
N ALA A 561 138.12 -54.89 46.46
CA ALA A 561 137.29 -56.08 46.60
C ALA A 561 138.11 -57.35 46.90
N ALA A 562 139.32 -57.46 46.35
CA ALA A 562 140.24 -58.55 46.65
C ALA A 562 140.85 -58.45 48.06
N SER A 563 141.15 -57.24 48.55
CA SER A 563 141.72 -57.01 49.89
C SER A 563 140.74 -57.18 51.05
N GLN A 564 139.43 -56.99 50.82
CA GLN A 564 138.40 -57.16 51.86
C GLN A 564 137.94 -58.62 52.03
N ASN A 565 138.33 -59.51 51.10
CA ASN A 565 138.03 -60.94 51.11
C ASN A 565 139.23 -61.82 51.51
N ALA A 566 140.34 -61.21 51.96
CA ALA A 566 141.55 -61.86 52.50
C ALA A 566 141.69 -61.53 53.99
#